data_AF-G7VGX4-F1
#
_entry.id   AF-G7VGX4-F1
#
_cell.length_a   1.000
_cell.length_b   1.000
_cell.length_c   1.000
_cell.angle_alpha   90.00
_cell.angle_beta   90.00
_cell.angle_gamma   90.00
#
_symmetry.space_group_name_H-M   'P 1'
#
loop_
_entity.id
_entity.type
_entity.pdbx_description
1 polymer ?
#
loop_
_entity_poly.entity_id
_entity_poly.type
_entity_poly.pdbx_seq_one_letter_code
_entity_poly.pdbx_strand_id
1 'polypeptide(L)'
;MRDSCEGEWCVVHFTAKEPRGGERGFVHITADGLRYIGWLASRGDERAQWLKEMLLKEAEAKGEEVRRRLEQYFREGEMWGSVKPPVEKEVEVEGRRMKVRVEEVKAWTEKSEKTEHLVVKIKAKVEEDGREAAMEKEARFFKSGGRVYGYVNIHAGAEGGHEADYARTAAVLKALGVEKWDREERRIRLTGSALDALMRLEPTCAALGICQKG
;
A
#
# COMPACT_ATOMS: atom_id res chain seq x y z
N MET A 1 4.36 -10.72 24.29
CA MET A 1 3.07 -10.10 23.93
C MET A 1 3.14 -9.66 22.47
N ARG A 2 2.10 -9.96 21.68
CA ARG A 2 1.91 -9.42 20.32
C ARG A 2 0.61 -8.64 20.34
N ASP A 3 0.53 -7.59 19.54
CA ASP A 3 -0.76 -6.94 19.26
C ASP A 3 -1.78 -8.02 18.84
N SER A 4 -2.97 -8.01 19.44
CA SER A 4 -3.98 -9.05 19.24
C SER A 4 -4.90 -8.66 18.10
N CYS A 5 -4.95 -9.48 17.06
CA CYS A 5 -5.91 -9.34 15.97
C CYS A 5 -6.53 -10.68 15.60
N GLU A 6 -7.76 -10.62 15.10
CA GLU A 6 -8.45 -11.71 14.42
C GLU A 6 -8.47 -11.41 12.90
N GLY A 7 -7.88 -12.27 12.07
CA GLY A 7 -7.83 -12.13 10.59
C GLY A 7 -6.42 -12.11 9.99
N GLU A 8 -6.27 -12.45 8.70
CA GLU A 8 -4.96 -12.45 8.04
C GLU A 8 -4.48 -11.03 7.72
N TRP A 9 -5.39 -10.10 7.48
CA TRP A 9 -5.04 -8.70 7.15
C TRP A 9 -4.52 -7.86 8.32
N CYS A 10 -4.46 -8.41 9.54
CA CYS A 10 -3.90 -7.72 10.69
C CYS A 10 -2.48 -7.21 10.45
N VAL A 11 -2.27 -5.94 10.79
CA VAL A 11 -0.97 -5.31 10.83
C VAL A 11 -0.42 -5.45 12.25
N VAL A 12 0.70 -6.16 12.40
CA VAL A 12 1.37 -6.27 13.71
C VAL A 12 2.20 -5.01 13.92
N HIS A 13 1.76 -4.13 14.81
CA HIS A 13 2.46 -2.86 15.07
C HIS A 13 3.71 -3.01 15.94
N PHE A 14 3.69 -3.98 16.87
CA PHE A 14 4.84 -4.25 17.72
C PHE A 14 4.89 -5.70 18.18
N THR A 15 6.09 -6.13 18.58
CA THR A 15 6.33 -7.40 19.25
C THR A 15 7.11 -7.15 20.53
N ALA A 16 6.74 -7.84 21.61
CA ALA A 16 7.40 -7.68 22.89
C ALA A 16 7.76 -9.02 23.53
N LYS A 17 8.96 -9.10 24.11
CA LYS A 17 9.44 -10.21 24.92
C LYS A 17 9.63 -9.72 26.36
N GLU A 18 8.95 -10.36 27.30
CA GLU A 18 9.16 -10.09 28.72
C GLU A 18 10.53 -10.62 29.17
N PRO A 19 11.22 -9.91 30.09
CA PRO A 19 12.41 -10.44 30.73
C PRO A 19 12.05 -11.66 31.60
N ARG A 20 12.82 -12.75 31.49
CA ARG A 20 12.67 -13.96 32.31
C ARG A 20 14.02 -14.59 32.61
N GLY A 21 14.23 -15.06 33.83
CA GLY A 21 15.44 -15.82 34.21
C GLY A 21 16.77 -15.10 33.99
N GLY A 22 16.80 -13.76 34.08
CA GLY A 22 17.99 -12.94 33.80
C GLY A 22 18.17 -12.53 32.34
N GLU A 23 17.34 -13.01 31.41
CA GLU A 23 17.32 -12.51 30.03
C GLU A 23 16.65 -11.13 29.95
N ARG A 24 17.21 -10.23 29.14
CA ARG A 24 16.60 -8.93 28.86
C ARG A 24 15.35 -9.09 28.01
N GLY A 25 14.30 -8.35 28.37
CA GLY A 25 13.13 -8.16 27.53
C GLY A 25 13.40 -7.15 26.42
N PHE A 26 12.48 -7.06 25.46
CA PHE A 26 12.51 -6.03 24.42
C PHE A 26 11.09 -5.68 23.95
N VAL A 27 10.96 -4.48 23.40
CA VAL A 27 9.84 -4.09 22.54
C VAL A 27 10.42 -3.73 21.18
N HIS A 28 9.86 -4.30 20.13
CA HIS A 28 10.24 -4.05 18.75
C HIS A 28 9.02 -3.49 18.02
N ILE A 29 9.11 -2.22 17.62
CA ILE A 29 8.11 -1.57 16.76
C ILE A 29 8.41 -1.97 15.32
N THR A 30 7.42 -2.48 14.60
CA THR A 30 7.57 -2.90 13.21
C THR A 30 7.54 -1.68 12.29
N ALA A 31 7.95 -1.85 11.03
CA ALA A 31 7.83 -0.80 10.01
C ALA A 31 6.38 -0.30 9.88
N ASP A 32 5.40 -1.22 9.95
CA ASP A 32 4.00 -0.85 9.89
C ASP A 32 3.51 -0.16 11.17
N GLY A 33 4.04 -0.53 12.34
CA GLY A 33 3.80 0.20 13.58
C GLY A 33 4.31 1.65 13.51
N LEU A 34 5.49 1.87 12.91
CA LEU A 34 6.00 3.22 12.68
C LEU A 34 5.10 4.02 11.73
N ARG A 35 4.63 3.42 10.64
CA ARG A 35 3.66 4.06 9.73
C ARG A 35 2.37 4.40 10.46
N TYR A 36 1.83 3.47 11.24
CA TYR A 36 0.60 3.71 12.00
C TYR A 36 0.74 4.84 13.02
N ILE A 37 1.89 4.96 13.69
CA ILE A 37 2.22 6.12 14.53
C ILE A 37 2.19 7.42 13.71
N GLY A 38 2.80 7.42 12.52
CA GLY A 38 2.77 8.58 11.61
C GLY A 38 1.34 8.98 11.22
N TRP A 39 0.51 8.00 10.87
CA TRP A 39 -0.89 8.21 10.54
C TRP A 39 -1.70 8.78 11.72
N LEU A 40 -1.56 8.22 12.92
CA LEU A 40 -2.21 8.74 14.13
C LEU A 40 -1.77 10.17 14.43
N ALA A 41 -0.46 10.44 14.32
CA ALA A 41 0.09 11.76 14.59
C ALA A 41 -0.44 12.84 13.63
N SER A 42 -0.62 12.52 12.33
CA SER A 42 -1.20 13.48 11.38
C SER A 42 -2.70 13.73 11.58
N ARG A 43 -3.37 12.85 12.32
CA ARG A 43 -4.79 12.98 12.69
C ARG A 43 -5.01 13.62 14.07
N GLY A 44 -3.95 14.12 14.70
CA GLY A 44 -4.03 14.86 15.95
C GLY A 44 -3.97 14.00 17.22
N ASP A 45 -3.55 12.73 17.11
CA ASP A 45 -3.28 11.93 18.32
C ASP A 45 -2.01 12.43 19.03
N GLU A 46 -2.20 13.10 20.17
CA GLU A 46 -1.11 13.71 20.94
C GLU A 46 -0.08 12.69 21.42
N ARG A 47 -0.49 11.46 21.74
CA ARG A 47 0.43 10.40 22.20
C ARG A 47 1.29 9.90 21.05
N ALA A 48 0.70 9.75 19.87
CA ALA A 48 1.43 9.37 18.66
C ALA A 48 2.38 10.49 18.22
N GLN A 49 1.96 11.76 18.29
CA GLN A 49 2.82 12.92 18.03
C GLN A 49 4.04 12.93 18.96
N TRP A 50 3.80 12.79 20.27
CA TRP A 50 4.87 12.72 21.27
C TRP A 50 5.82 11.55 21.02
N LEU A 51 5.29 10.34 20.72
CA LEU A 51 6.10 9.16 20.46
C LEU A 51 6.93 9.32 19.18
N LYS A 52 6.35 9.88 18.11
CA LYS A 52 7.04 10.18 16.85
C LYS A 52 8.23 11.11 17.08
N GLU A 53 8.02 12.22 17.78
CA GLU A 53 9.08 13.19 18.08
C GLU A 53 10.19 12.58 18.93
N MET A 54 9.83 11.81 19.96
CA MET A 54 10.79 11.13 20.82
C MET A 54 11.65 10.13 20.03
N LEU A 55 11.04 9.31 19.18
CA LEU A 55 11.76 8.35 18.34
C LEU A 55 12.67 9.05 17.32
N LEU A 56 12.25 10.17 16.72
CA LEU A 56 13.09 10.95 15.81
C LEU A 56 14.31 11.55 16.51
N LYS A 57 14.14 12.06 17.73
CA LYS A 57 15.23 12.58 18.56
C LYS A 57 16.24 11.49 18.92
N GLU A 58 15.77 10.31 19.30
CA GLU A 58 16.62 9.15 19.58
C GLU A 58 17.34 8.66 18.31
N ALA A 59 16.68 8.68 17.15
CA ALA A 59 17.28 8.31 15.88
C ALA A 59 18.35 9.32 15.44
N GLU A 60 18.14 10.62 15.69
CA GLU A 60 19.13 11.68 15.43
C GLU A 60 20.43 11.44 16.21
N ALA A 61 20.32 11.05 17.48
CA ALA A 61 21.48 10.69 18.30
C ALA A 61 22.24 9.45 17.77
N LYS A 62 21.58 8.61 16.95
CA LYS A 62 22.16 7.42 16.31
C LYS A 62 22.66 7.67 14.89
N GLY A 63 22.40 8.85 14.34
CA GLY A 63 22.90 9.27 13.03
C GLY A 63 21.79 9.70 12.05
N GLU A 64 22.19 10.55 11.11
CA GLU A 64 21.29 11.16 10.13
C GLU A 64 20.56 10.12 9.27
N GLU A 65 21.25 9.05 8.83
CA GLU A 65 20.64 8.00 8.02
C GLU A 65 19.51 7.27 8.78
N VAL A 66 19.71 7.00 10.08
CA VAL A 66 18.70 6.36 10.93
C VAL A 66 17.49 7.26 11.09
N ARG A 67 17.71 8.55 11.37
CA ARG A 67 16.66 9.57 11.46
C ARG A 67 15.87 9.67 10.16
N ARG A 68 16.55 9.76 9.01
CA ARG A 68 15.92 9.88 7.68
C ARG A 68 15.06 8.66 7.36
N ARG A 69 15.56 7.45 7.65
CA ARG A 69 14.81 6.21 7.42
C ARG A 69 13.58 6.13 8.33
N LEU A 70 13.71 6.53 9.58
CA LEU A 70 12.58 6.56 10.51
C LEU A 70 11.52 7.59 10.09
N GLU A 71 11.96 8.79 9.68
CA GLU A 71 11.08 9.84 9.16
C GLU A 71 10.31 9.38 7.92
N GLN A 72 10.95 8.60 7.04
CA GLN A 72 10.28 8.01 5.89
C GLN A 72 9.13 7.08 6.30
N TYR A 73 9.30 6.22 7.31
CA TYR A 73 8.19 5.37 7.78
C TYR A 73 7.01 6.19 8.29
N PHE A 74 7.26 7.28 9.03
CA PHE A 74 6.18 8.16 9.48
C PHE A 74 5.46 8.82 8.29
N ARG A 75 6.20 9.42 7.37
CA ARG A 75 5.64 10.05 6.16
C ARG A 75 4.82 9.08 5.31
N GLU A 76 5.26 7.83 5.19
CA GLU A 76 4.51 6.79 4.48
C GLU A 76 3.13 6.55 5.09
N GLY A 77 3.04 6.49 6.42
CA GLY A 77 1.77 6.34 7.13
C GLY A 77 0.89 7.58 7.09
N GLU A 78 1.48 8.78 7.16
CA GLU A 78 0.74 10.05 7.04
C GLU A 78 -0.04 10.16 5.73
N MET A 79 0.45 9.52 4.66
CA MET A 79 -0.22 9.49 3.37
C MET A 79 -1.39 8.48 3.30
N TRP A 80 -1.57 7.60 4.28
CA TRP A 80 -2.65 6.61 4.25
C TRP A 80 -4.03 7.27 4.24
N GLY A 81 -4.85 6.89 3.26
CA GLY A 81 -6.16 7.47 3.01
C GLY A 81 -6.16 8.96 2.64
N SER A 82 -5.02 9.54 2.27
CA SER A 82 -4.92 10.94 1.85
C SER A 82 -5.39 11.19 0.42
N VAL A 83 -5.37 10.15 -0.42
CA VAL A 83 -5.74 10.24 -1.84
C VAL A 83 -7.19 9.77 -2.00
N LYS A 84 -8.02 10.64 -2.60
CA LYS A 84 -9.40 10.34 -2.97
C LYS A 84 -9.54 10.45 -4.49
N PRO A 85 -10.12 9.46 -5.19
CA PRO A 85 -10.50 9.61 -6.59
C PRO A 85 -11.45 10.81 -6.80
N PRO A 86 -11.41 11.48 -7.97
CA PRO A 86 -10.61 11.11 -9.15
C PRO A 86 -9.12 11.49 -9.02
N VAL A 87 -8.24 10.70 -9.63
CA VAL A 87 -6.80 10.96 -9.72
C VAL A 87 -6.40 11.07 -11.19
N GLU A 88 -5.83 12.21 -11.58
CA GLU A 88 -5.30 12.42 -12.93
C GLU A 88 -3.78 12.55 -12.91
N LYS A 89 -3.09 11.80 -13.76
CA LYS A 89 -1.62 11.83 -13.84
C LYS A 89 -1.12 11.40 -15.21
N GLU A 90 -0.12 12.10 -15.71
CA GLU A 90 0.66 11.66 -16.88
C GLU A 90 1.80 10.75 -16.41
N VAL A 91 1.95 9.61 -17.08
CA VAL A 91 2.96 8.60 -16.74
C VAL A 91 3.62 8.07 -18.01
N GLU A 92 4.87 7.62 -17.87
CA GLU A 92 5.59 6.92 -18.93
C GLU A 92 5.82 5.46 -18.51
N VAL A 93 5.39 4.53 -19.36
CA VAL A 93 5.54 3.08 -19.18
C VAL A 93 6.11 2.49 -20.47
N GLU A 94 7.25 1.82 -20.38
CA GLU A 94 7.92 1.22 -21.56
C GLU A 94 8.09 2.21 -22.73
N GLY A 95 8.41 3.48 -22.42
CA GLY A 95 8.58 4.55 -23.41
C GLY A 95 7.28 5.15 -23.96
N ARG A 96 6.12 4.69 -23.48
CA ARG A 96 4.79 5.15 -23.91
C ARG A 96 4.25 6.15 -22.88
N ARG A 97 3.94 7.37 -23.33
CA ARG A 97 3.34 8.40 -22.48
C ARG A 97 1.84 8.27 -22.50
N MET A 98 1.25 8.19 -21.32
CA MET A 98 -0.20 8.00 -21.14
C MET A 98 -0.73 8.98 -20.12
N LYS A 99 -1.89 9.56 -20.41
CA LYS A 99 -2.66 10.32 -19.42
C LYS A 99 -3.67 9.38 -18.78
N VAL A 100 -3.56 9.21 -17.46
CA VAL A 100 -4.42 8.32 -16.69
C VAL A 100 -5.38 9.16 -15.86
N ARG A 101 -6.66 8.81 -15.91
CA ARG A 101 -7.69 9.31 -15.00
C ARG A 101 -8.32 8.13 -14.26
N VAL A 102 -7.97 7.95 -12.99
CA VAL A 102 -8.64 7.00 -12.11
C VAL A 102 -9.93 7.64 -11.61
N GLU A 103 -11.07 7.07 -11.99
CA GLU A 103 -12.39 7.64 -11.71
C GLU A 103 -12.96 7.12 -10.39
N GLU A 104 -12.78 5.83 -10.10
CA GLU A 104 -13.36 5.17 -8.94
C GLU A 104 -12.42 4.09 -8.41
N VAL A 105 -12.31 4.00 -7.09
CA VAL A 105 -11.63 2.91 -6.39
C VAL A 105 -12.57 2.34 -5.33
N LYS A 106 -12.68 1.01 -5.29
CA LYS A 106 -13.34 0.28 -4.21
C LYS A 106 -12.37 -0.74 -3.65
N ALA A 107 -12.45 -0.98 -2.35
CA ALA A 107 -11.71 -2.08 -1.76
C ALA A 107 -12.55 -2.80 -0.70
N TRP A 108 -12.31 -4.10 -0.58
CA TRP A 108 -12.95 -4.98 0.40
C TRP A 108 -12.08 -6.21 0.63
N THR A 109 -12.34 -6.93 1.72
CA THR A 109 -11.73 -8.23 1.97
C THR A 109 -12.68 -9.35 1.55
N GLU A 110 -12.13 -10.39 0.92
CA GLU A 110 -12.84 -11.61 0.54
C GLU A 110 -12.18 -12.80 1.24
N LYS A 111 -12.99 -13.59 1.95
CA LYS A 111 -12.52 -14.81 2.59
C LYS A 111 -12.79 -16.00 1.69
N SER A 112 -11.73 -16.66 1.22
CA SER A 112 -11.83 -18.00 0.64
C SER A 112 -11.60 -19.07 1.70
N GLU A 113 -11.81 -20.34 1.38
CA GLU A 113 -11.61 -21.46 2.31
C GLU A 113 -10.21 -21.51 2.94
N LYS A 114 -9.19 -20.98 2.25
CA LYS A 114 -7.77 -21.12 2.65
C LYS A 114 -7.00 -19.81 2.79
N THR A 115 -7.53 -18.71 2.26
CA THR A 115 -6.79 -17.44 2.16
C THR A 115 -7.75 -16.26 2.15
N GLU A 116 -7.43 -15.24 2.92
CA GLU A 116 -8.13 -13.96 2.90
C GLU A 116 -7.46 -13.02 1.90
N HIS A 117 -8.23 -12.53 0.93
CA HIS A 117 -7.76 -11.59 -0.08
C HIS A 117 -8.22 -10.17 0.25
N LEU A 118 -7.34 -9.19 0.03
CA LEU A 118 -7.74 -7.81 -0.12
C LEU A 118 -7.91 -7.57 -1.62
N VAL A 119 -9.09 -7.11 -2.03
CA VAL A 119 -9.37 -6.77 -3.42
C VAL A 119 -9.46 -5.26 -3.53
N VAL A 120 -8.70 -4.67 -4.44
CA VAL A 120 -8.75 -3.25 -4.80
C VAL A 120 -9.20 -3.15 -6.26
N LYS A 121 -10.46 -2.76 -6.45
CA LYS A 121 -11.09 -2.56 -7.75
C LYS A 121 -10.91 -1.12 -8.19
N ILE A 122 -10.37 -0.93 -9.39
CA ILE A 122 -9.98 0.35 -9.94
C ILE A 122 -10.69 0.52 -11.29
N LYS A 123 -11.43 1.62 -11.44
CA LYS A 123 -11.95 2.08 -12.74
C LYS A 123 -11.15 3.28 -13.19
N ALA A 124 -10.67 3.24 -14.41
CA ALA A 124 -9.84 4.30 -14.96
C ALA A 124 -10.07 4.47 -16.46
N LYS A 125 -9.68 5.64 -16.95
CA LYS A 125 -9.52 5.95 -18.35
C LYS A 125 -8.04 6.18 -18.62
N VAL A 126 -7.55 5.60 -19.70
CA VAL A 126 -6.17 5.76 -20.13
C VAL A 126 -6.20 6.31 -21.55
N GLU A 127 -5.61 7.48 -21.72
CA GLU A 127 -5.44 8.13 -23.01
C GLU A 127 -4.00 7.94 -23.49
N GLU A 128 -3.87 7.46 -24.72
CA GLU A 128 -2.61 7.30 -25.44
C GLU A 128 -2.80 7.74 -26.89
N ASP A 129 -1.95 8.62 -27.39
CA ASP A 129 -1.99 9.13 -28.77
C ASP A 129 -3.39 9.60 -29.22
N GLY A 130 -4.12 10.26 -28.31
CA GLY A 130 -5.47 10.78 -28.55
C GLY A 130 -6.58 9.73 -28.57
N ARG A 131 -6.28 8.47 -28.19
CA ARG A 131 -7.27 7.40 -28.01
C ARG A 131 -7.48 7.13 -26.53
N GLU A 132 -8.73 7.27 -26.07
CA GLU A 132 -9.14 6.95 -24.71
C GLU A 132 -9.66 5.51 -24.65
N ALA A 133 -9.15 4.73 -23.69
CA ALA A 133 -9.68 3.42 -23.34
C ALA A 133 -10.15 3.42 -21.88
N ALA A 134 -11.43 3.10 -21.66
CA ALA A 134 -11.95 2.82 -20.33
C ALA A 134 -11.55 1.41 -19.91
N MET A 135 -11.16 1.24 -18.65
CA MET A 135 -10.77 -0.06 -18.10
C MET A 135 -11.17 -0.21 -16.64
N GLU A 136 -11.39 -1.46 -16.27
CA GLU A 136 -11.66 -1.88 -14.90
C GLU A 136 -10.71 -3.02 -14.55
N LYS A 137 -10.02 -2.90 -13.41
CA LYS A 137 -9.05 -3.89 -12.94
C LYS A 137 -9.20 -4.16 -11.46
N GLU A 138 -8.86 -5.37 -11.07
CA GLU A 138 -8.77 -5.78 -9.68
C GLU A 138 -7.33 -6.13 -9.34
N ALA A 139 -6.74 -5.37 -8.42
CA ALA A 139 -5.53 -5.76 -7.73
C ALA A 139 -5.91 -6.61 -6.53
N ARG A 140 -5.47 -7.86 -6.52
CA ARG A 140 -5.74 -8.81 -5.43
C ARG A 140 -4.47 -9.02 -4.64
N PHE A 141 -4.56 -8.88 -3.33
CA PHE A 141 -3.46 -9.15 -2.41
C PHE A 141 -3.83 -10.28 -1.46
N PHE A 142 -2.82 -10.95 -0.92
CA PHE A 142 -2.95 -11.96 0.14
C PHE A 142 -1.63 -12.03 0.92
N LYS A 143 -1.69 -12.61 2.13
CA LYS A 143 -0.48 -12.87 2.93
C LYS A 143 -0.10 -14.34 2.88
N SER A 144 1.20 -14.60 2.78
CA SER A 144 1.76 -15.94 2.90
C SER A 144 3.16 -15.87 3.50
N GLY A 145 3.46 -16.71 4.49
CA GLY A 145 4.77 -16.71 5.16
C GLY A 145 5.19 -15.35 5.74
N GLY A 146 4.23 -14.54 6.21
CA GLY A 146 4.48 -13.21 6.76
C GLY A 146 4.80 -12.11 5.73
N ARG A 147 4.65 -12.40 4.43
CA ARG A 147 4.85 -11.45 3.33
C ARG A 147 3.53 -11.17 2.61
N VAL A 148 3.41 -9.97 2.05
CA VAL A 148 2.31 -9.57 1.19
C VAL A 148 2.66 -9.87 -0.27
N TYR A 149 1.78 -10.62 -0.92
CA TYR A 149 1.81 -10.88 -2.35
C TYR A 149 0.56 -10.26 -2.98
N GLY A 150 0.66 -9.87 -4.25
CA GLY A 150 -0.52 -9.49 -5.00
C GLY A 150 -0.35 -9.67 -6.49
N TYR A 151 -1.44 -9.45 -7.21
CA TYR A 151 -1.43 -9.51 -8.67
C TYR A 151 -2.60 -8.73 -9.29
N VAL A 152 -2.41 -8.34 -10.54
CA VAL A 152 -3.46 -7.83 -11.44
C VAL A 152 -3.46 -8.68 -12.70
N ASN A 153 -4.61 -9.21 -13.10
CA ASN A 153 -4.70 -10.03 -14.32
C ASN A 153 -4.65 -9.17 -15.58
N ILE A 154 -3.94 -9.67 -16.58
CA ILE A 154 -3.89 -9.11 -17.94
C ILE A 154 -4.68 -10.03 -18.88
N HIS A 155 -5.49 -9.44 -19.74
CA HIS A 155 -6.43 -10.15 -20.60
C HIS A 155 -6.07 -9.97 -22.07
N ALA A 156 -5.85 -11.10 -22.76
CA ALA A 156 -5.61 -11.11 -24.19
C ALA A 156 -6.81 -10.58 -25.02
N GLY A 157 -8.03 -10.69 -24.48
CA GLY A 157 -9.26 -10.20 -25.12
C GLY A 157 -9.58 -8.72 -24.87
N ALA A 158 -8.73 -7.98 -24.14
CA ALA A 158 -8.89 -6.55 -23.98
C ALA A 158 -8.58 -5.81 -25.30
N GLU A 159 -9.08 -4.58 -25.44
CA GLU A 159 -8.87 -3.76 -26.62
C GLU A 159 -7.37 -3.52 -26.89
N GLY A 160 -6.90 -3.82 -28.11
CA GLY A 160 -5.47 -3.77 -28.45
C GLY A 160 -4.65 -4.98 -27.95
N GLY A 161 -5.32 -5.99 -27.39
CA GLY A 161 -4.72 -7.26 -26.99
C GLY A 161 -3.93 -7.22 -25.68
N HIS A 162 -3.18 -8.29 -25.47
CA HIS A 162 -2.45 -8.55 -24.23
C HIS A 162 -1.45 -7.43 -23.85
N GLU A 163 -0.66 -6.97 -24.82
CA GLU A 163 0.37 -5.95 -24.62
C GLU A 163 -0.22 -4.58 -24.25
N ALA A 164 -1.30 -4.19 -24.92
CA ALA A 164 -1.97 -2.92 -24.64
C ALA A 164 -2.61 -2.93 -23.23
N ASP A 165 -3.20 -4.06 -22.83
CA ASP A 165 -3.78 -4.22 -21.51
C ASP A 165 -2.73 -4.19 -20.39
N TYR A 166 -1.57 -4.83 -20.60
CA TYR A 166 -0.45 -4.69 -19.68
C TYR A 166 -0.01 -3.23 -19.55
N ALA A 167 0.24 -2.54 -20.67
CA ALA A 167 0.77 -1.18 -20.64
C ALA A 167 -0.19 -0.20 -19.93
N ARG A 168 -1.49 -0.28 -20.23
CA ARG A 168 -2.51 0.53 -19.54
C ARG A 168 -2.65 0.17 -18.06
N THR A 169 -2.59 -1.12 -17.70
CA THR A 169 -2.64 -1.54 -16.29
C THR A 169 -1.43 -1.02 -15.52
N ALA A 170 -0.22 -1.15 -16.07
CA ALA A 170 1.00 -0.62 -15.50
C ALA A 170 0.94 0.91 -15.37
N ALA A 171 0.38 1.62 -16.35
CA ALA A 171 0.18 3.06 -16.28
C ALA A 171 -0.76 3.45 -15.12
N VAL A 172 -1.87 2.74 -14.94
CA VAL A 172 -2.80 2.96 -13.81
C VAL A 172 -2.11 2.71 -12.46
N LEU A 173 -1.37 1.61 -12.33
CA LEU A 173 -0.61 1.31 -11.12
C LEU A 173 0.41 2.41 -10.80
N LYS A 174 1.16 2.87 -11.81
CA LYS A 174 2.14 3.96 -11.67
C LYS A 174 1.48 5.30 -11.36
N ALA A 175 0.31 5.57 -11.92
CA ALA A 175 -0.48 6.77 -11.61
C ALA A 175 -0.86 6.80 -10.11
N LEU A 176 -1.17 5.63 -9.56
CA LEU A 176 -1.47 5.41 -8.13
C LEU A 176 -0.21 5.29 -7.24
N GLY A 177 0.98 5.50 -7.80
CA GLY A 177 2.25 5.53 -7.05
C GLY A 177 2.88 4.17 -6.79
N VAL A 178 2.40 3.11 -7.45
CA VAL A 178 3.11 1.83 -7.47
C VAL A 178 4.29 1.95 -8.42
N GLU A 179 5.52 1.84 -7.91
CA GLU A 179 6.74 2.05 -8.72
C GLU A 179 7.46 0.74 -9.08
N LYS A 180 7.09 -0.38 -8.46
CA LYS A 180 7.75 -1.68 -8.64
C LYS A 180 6.72 -2.80 -8.78
N TRP A 181 6.91 -3.62 -9.79
CA TRP A 181 6.13 -4.83 -10.08
C TRP A 181 6.94 -5.77 -10.96
N ASP A 182 6.57 -7.04 -10.99
CA ASP A 182 7.13 -8.01 -11.94
C ASP A 182 6.09 -8.33 -13.02
N ARG A 183 6.51 -8.31 -14.28
CA ARG A 183 5.69 -8.71 -15.41
C ARG A 183 5.70 -10.23 -15.58
N GLU A 184 4.53 -10.85 -15.64
CA GLU A 184 4.36 -12.24 -16.05
C GLU A 184 3.47 -12.33 -17.31
N GLU A 185 3.41 -13.51 -17.94
CA GLU A 185 2.67 -13.75 -19.18
C GLU A 185 1.18 -13.40 -19.09
N ARG A 186 0.54 -13.49 -17.92
CA ARG A 186 -0.92 -13.27 -17.78
C ARG A 186 -1.30 -12.31 -16.66
N ARG A 187 -0.32 -11.73 -16.00
CA ARG A 187 -0.54 -10.89 -14.81
C ARG A 187 0.66 -10.00 -14.53
N ILE A 188 0.40 -8.94 -13.77
CA ILE A 188 1.41 -8.14 -13.09
C ILE A 188 1.47 -8.64 -11.65
N ARG A 189 2.64 -9.08 -11.17
CA ARG A 189 2.86 -9.42 -9.76
C ARG A 189 3.19 -8.17 -8.96
N LEU A 190 2.56 -8.08 -7.80
CA LEU A 190 2.67 -7.00 -6.84
C LEU A 190 3.23 -7.54 -5.51
N THR A 191 3.83 -6.65 -4.73
CA THR A 191 4.39 -6.95 -3.41
C THR A 191 3.80 -6.02 -2.36
N GLY A 192 4.24 -6.15 -1.11
CA GLY A 192 3.87 -5.22 -0.03
C GLY A 192 4.07 -3.74 -0.37
N SER A 193 5.11 -3.38 -1.12
CA SER A 193 5.32 -1.97 -1.50
C SER A 193 4.24 -1.43 -2.44
N ALA A 194 3.63 -2.29 -3.27
CA ALA A 194 2.51 -1.91 -4.09
C ALA A 194 1.24 -1.72 -3.24
N LEU A 195 1.04 -2.57 -2.23
CA LEU A 195 -0.03 -2.36 -1.26
C LEU A 195 0.15 -1.06 -0.47
N ASP A 196 1.37 -0.77 0.01
CA ASP A 196 1.70 0.48 0.72
C ASP A 196 1.34 1.72 -0.12
N ALA A 197 1.59 1.68 -1.43
CA ALA A 197 1.19 2.74 -2.35
C ALA A 197 -0.35 2.85 -2.48
N LEU A 198 -1.05 1.71 -2.64
CA LEU A 198 -2.51 1.70 -2.75
C LEU A 198 -3.22 2.04 -1.44
N MET A 199 -2.59 1.86 -0.28
CA MET A 199 -3.10 2.30 1.01
C MET A 199 -3.18 3.82 1.16
N ARG A 200 -2.55 4.59 0.26
CA ARG A 200 -2.78 6.03 0.16
C ARG A 200 -4.22 6.34 -0.26
N LEU A 201 -4.88 5.42 -0.93
CA LEU A 201 -6.29 5.54 -1.32
C LEU A 201 -7.18 5.23 -0.11
N GLU A 202 -8.10 6.16 0.19
CA GLU A 202 -9.04 6.01 1.31
C GLU A 202 -9.80 4.67 1.29
N PRO A 203 -10.38 4.20 0.16
CA PRO A 203 -11.12 2.94 0.15
C PRO A 203 -10.26 1.73 0.57
N THR A 204 -8.99 1.69 0.15
CA THR A 204 -8.06 0.59 0.42
C THR A 204 -7.69 0.53 1.89
N CYS A 205 -7.31 1.67 2.45
CA CYS A 205 -6.93 1.76 3.86
C CYS A 205 -8.14 1.53 4.79
N ALA A 206 -9.34 1.97 4.39
CA ALA A 206 -10.57 1.70 5.12
C ALA A 206 -10.97 0.21 5.10
N ALA A 207 -10.79 -0.48 3.97
CA ALA A 207 -11.05 -1.92 3.86
C ALA A 207 -10.17 -2.77 4.80
N LEU A 208 -8.99 -2.26 5.15
CA LEU A 208 -8.09 -2.88 6.12
C LEU A 208 -8.36 -2.48 7.57
N GLY A 209 -9.35 -1.61 7.82
CA GLY A 209 -9.66 -1.10 9.16
C GLY A 209 -8.59 -0.16 9.72
N ILE A 210 -7.68 0.35 8.89
CA ILE A 210 -6.54 1.16 9.31
C ILE A 210 -6.92 2.64 9.40
N CYS A 211 -7.78 3.13 8.51
CA CYS A 211 -8.33 4.47 8.56
C CYS A 211 -9.86 4.47 8.57
N GLN A 212 -10.42 5.49 9.22
CA GLN A 212 -11.86 5.75 9.16
C GLN A 212 -12.24 6.32 7.80
N LYS A 213 -13.42 5.94 7.30
CA LYS A 213 -14.06 6.64 6.18
C LYS A 213 -14.35 8.07 6.60
N GLY A 214 -13.86 9.03 5.84
CA GLY A 214 -14.07 10.46 6.08
C GLY A 214 -15.28 11.00 5.34
#